data_AF-A0A8W8IIY8-F1
#
_entry.id   AF-A0A8W8IIY8-F1
#
_cell.length_a   1.000
_cell.length_b   1.000
_cell.length_c   1.000
_cell.angle_alpha   90.00
_cell.angle_beta   90.00
_cell.angle_gamma   90.00
#
_symmetry.space_group_name_H-M   'P 1'
#
loop_
_entity.id
_entity.type
_entity.pdbx_description
1 polymer ?
#
loop_
_entity_poly.entity_id
_entity_poly.type
_entity_poly.pdbx_seq_one_letter_code
_entity_poly.pdbx_strand_id
1 'polypeptide(L)'
;LQDVCDVVSKGLDSTTLTFTKTTSCICNFMTGDATALSGIDCDKSMRDSWFNGLLAMEDTLVLERYVNEELLKIHSGHDDDAHLSHVLEHDFLDEQVNAIKEIGDKISQLKRAGKGLGEYLFDQKL
;
A
#
# COMPACT_ATOMS: atom_id res chain seq x y z
N LEU A 1 -6.38 -8.49 11.76
CA LEU A 1 -6.62 -7.12 11.22
C LEU A 1 -5.77 -6.08 11.95
N GLN A 2 -5.74 -6.04 13.30
CA GLN A 2 -4.79 -5.20 14.06
C GLN A 2 -3.33 -5.48 13.66
N ASP A 3 -2.97 -6.76 13.53
CA ASP A 3 -1.63 -7.18 13.07
C ASP A 3 -1.30 -6.71 11.64
N VAL A 4 -2.31 -6.56 10.77
CA VAL A 4 -2.10 -6.09 9.39
C VAL A 4 -1.64 -4.64 9.41
N CYS A 5 -2.28 -3.79 10.22
CA CYS A 5 -1.89 -2.39 10.39
C CYS A 5 -0.52 -2.23 11.04
N ASP A 6 -0.16 -3.10 11.98
CA ASP A 6 1.17 -3.10 12.60
C ASP A 6 2.26 -3.55 11.63
N VAL A 7 1.99 -4.52 10.76
CA VAL A 7 2.95 -4.97 9.71
C VAL A 7 3.07 -3.94 8.59
N VAL A 8 1.94 -3.41 8.10
CA VAL A 8 1.87 -2.31 7.11
C VAL A 8 2.63 -1.07 7.62
N SER A 9 2.45 -0.69 8.89
CA SER A 9 3.16 0.43 9.48
C SER A 9 4.66 0.16 9.67
N LYS A 10 5.08 -1.08 9.93
CA LYS A 10 6.50 -1.47 10.03
C LYS A 10 7.21 -1.58 8.67
N GLY A 11 6.49 -1.94 7.61
CA GLY A 11 7.02 -1.98 6.24
C GLY A 11 7.45 -0.59 5.72
N LEU A 12 6.92 0.49 6.30
CA LEU A 12 7.34 1.87 6.05
C LEU A 12 8.77 2.17 6.54
N ASP A 13 9.21 1.52 7.63
CA ASP A 13 10.41 1.93 8.36
C ASP A 13 11.71 1.33 7.81
N SER A 14 11.66 0.21 7.08
CA SER A 14 12.87 -0.61 6.86
C SER A 14 13.65 -0.37 5.56
N THR A 15 13.11 0.29 4.51
CA THR A 15 13.83 0.27 3.21
C THR A 15 13.97 1.52 2.36
N THR A 16 13.22 2.62 2.45
CA THR A 16 13.59 3.80 1.60
C THR A 16 12.87 5.11 1.96
N LEU A 17 13.67 6.19 2.01
CA LEU A 17 13.32 7.61 1.91
C LEU A 17 12.47 8.17 3.05
N THR A 18 13.14 8.82 4.02
CA THR A 18 12.66 9.97 4.82
C THR A 18 11.17 10.30 4.73
N PHE A 19 10.30 9.37 5.15
CA PHE A 19 8.87 9.56 5.18
C PHE A 19 8.49 9.57 6.65
N THR A 20 8.50 10.77 7.23
CA THR A 20 8.18 11.00 8.64
C THR A 20 6.67 10.88 8.89
N LYS A 21 6.06 9.80 8.43
CA LYS A 21 4.65 9.51 8.68
C LYS A 21 4.55 8.16 9.35
N THR A 22 4.42 8.23 10.67
CA THR A 22 4.45 7.06 11.55
C THR A 22 3.25 6.13 11.36
N THR A 23 2.24 6.49 10.55
CA THR A 23 1.03 5.68 10.32
C THR A 23 0.38 5.93 8.95
N SER A 24 0.18 4.85 8.18
CA SER A 24 -0.55 4.81 6.89
C SER A 24 -2.06 4.95 7.12
N CYS A 25 -2.76 5.77 6.32
CA CYS A 25 -4.19 6.07 6.57
C CYS A 25 -5.09 4.86 6.29
N ILE A 26 -4.64 3.92 5.45
CA ILE A 26 -5.33 2.66 5.14
C ILE A 26 -5.57 1.79 6.37
N CYS A 27 -4.81 2.01 7.44
CA CYS A 27 -5.02 1.34 8.71
C CYS A 27 -6.40 1.64 9.32
N ASN A 28 -6.90 2.88 9.18
CA ASN A 28 -8.24 3.26 9.65
C ASN A 28 -9.36 2.50 8.90
N PHE A 29 -9.11 2.16 7.64
CA PHE A 29 -10.01 1.37 6.81
C PHE A 29 -9.98 -0.12 7.19
N MET A 30 -8.79 -0.68 7.43
CA MET A 30 -8.62 -2.13 7.65
C MET A 30 -8.99 -2.63 9.06
N THR A 31 -8.73 -1.88 10.13
CA THR A 31 -8.96 -2.39 11.50
C THR A 31 -10.35 -2.15 12.04
N GLY A 32 -11.10 -1.20 11.49
CA GLY A 32 -12.37 -0.75 12.07
C GLY A 32 -12.25 -0.16 13.48
N ASP A 33 -11.08 -0.27 14.13
CA ASP A 33 -10.85 0.09 15.50
C ASP A 33 -10.12 1.43 15.62
N ALA A 34 -10.75 2.28 16.40
CA ALA A 34 -10.63 3.71 16.43
C ALA A 34 -9.49 4.16 17.37
N THR A 35 -8.39 3.41 17.46
CA THR A 35 -7.31 3.77 18.39
C THR A 35 -6.54 4.99 17.86
N ALA A 36 -6.42 6.00 18.71
CA ALA A 36 -6.22 7.40 18.33
C ALA A 36 -4.85 7.68 17.72
N LEU A 37 -4.77 7.75 16.38
CA LEU A 37 -3.62 8.30 15.67
C LEU A 37 -3.93 9.74 15.26
N SER A 38 -3.48 10.68 16.07
CA SER A 38 -3.73 12.13 15.91
C SER A 38 -2.74 12.77 14.94
N GLY A 39 -2.76 12.34 13.67
CA GLY A 39 -2.02 13.00 12.58
C GLY A 39 -2.99 13.80 11.70
N ILE A 40 -2.68 15.08 11.47
CA ILE A 40 -3.47 16.06 10.66
C ILE A 40 -3.88 15.54 9.27
N ASP A 41 -3.19 14.52 8.77
CA ASP A 41 -3.27 14.05 7.39
C ASP A 41 -4.17 12.80 7.21
N CYS A 42 -4.73 12.27 8.31
CA CYS A 42 -5.75 11.20 8.29
C CYS A 42 -6.80 11.48 9.39
N ASP A 43 -7.86 12.23 9.09
CA ASP A 43 -8.93 12.46 10.07
C ASP A 43 -9.74 11.18 10.27
N LYS A 44 -9.74 10.66 11.49
CA LYS A 44 -10.49 9.48 11.92
C LYS A 44 -12.02 9.63 11.75
N SER A 45 -12.54 10.87 11.69
CA SER A 45 -13.96 11.11 11.38
C SER A 45 -14.30 10.71 9.93
N MET A 46 -13.31 10.71 9.04
CA MET A 46 -13.39 10.31 7.64
C MET A 46 -12.64 8.99 7.43
N ARG A 47 -13.19 7.89 7.97
CA ARG A 47 -12.66 6.52 7.76
C ARG A 47 -12.55 6.13 6.28
N ASP A 48 -13.26 6.85 5.41
CA ASP A 48 -13.40 6.54 3.98
C ASP A 48 -12.65 7.53 3.08
N SER A 49 -11.81 8.43 3.61
CA SER A 49 -11.19 9.47 2.80
C SER A 49 -9.68 9.57 2.98
N TRP A 50 -8.99 9.44 1.86
CA TRP A 50 -7.65 9.99 1.69
C TRP A 50 -7.73 11.50 1.45
N PHE A 51 -6.80 12.26 2.03
CA PHE A 51 -6.76 13.72 1.88
C PHE A 51 -6.27 14.17 0.49
N ASN A 52 -5.46 13.34 -0.18
CA ASN A 52 -4.99 13.55 -1.55
C ASN A 52 -4.58 12.22 -2.20
N GLY A 53 -4.54 12.19 -3.53
CA GLY A 53 -4.22 11.01 -4.33
C GLY A 53 -2.78 10.51 -4.15
N LEU A 54 -1.83 11.38 -3.79
CA LEU A 54 -0.47 10.94 -3.45
C LEU A 54 -0.48 10.04 -2.21
N LEU A 55 -1.19 10.47 -1.17
CA LEU A 55 -1.34 9.70 0.06
C LEU A 55 -2.11 8.40 -0.17
N ALA A 56 -3.14 8.42 -1.02
CA ALA A 56 -3.84 7.20 -1.43
C ALA A 56 -2.89 6.21 -2.12
N MET A 57 -2.10 6.66 -3.09
CA MET A 57 -1.17 5.80 -3.82
C MET A 57 -0.04 5.27 -2.93
N GLU A 58 0.47 6.08 -1.99
CA GLU A 58 1.47 5.63 -1.01
C GLU A 58 0.91 4.55 -0.10
N ASP A 59 -0.33 4.71 0.37
CA ASP A 59 -1.02 3.67 1.15
C ASP A 59 -1.28 2.39 0.34
N THR A 60 -1.71 2.52 -0.92
CA THR A 60 -1.89 1.39 -1.84
C THR A 60 -0.58 0.62 -2.06
N LEU A 61 0.55 1.31 -2.22
CA LEU A 61 1.86 0.65 -2.38
C LEU A 61 2.21 -0.23 -1.18
N VAL A 62 1.92 0.23 0.03
CA VAL A 62 2.21 -0.53 1.25
C VAL A 62 1.32 -1.77 1.32
N LEU A 63 0.04 -1.63 0.98
CA LEU A 63 -0.89 -2.75 0.92
C LEU A 63 -0.45 -3.80 -0.10
N GLU A 64 -0.06 -3.40 -1.31
CA GLU A 64 0.36 -4.35 -2.34
C GLU A 64 1.64 -5.11 -1.96
N ARG A 65 2.58 -4.44 -1.30
CA ARG A 65 3.79 -5.09 -0.76
C ARG A 65 3.43 -6.10 0.33
N TYR A 66 2.51 -5.74 1.23
CA TYR A 66 2.03 -6.64 2.26
C TYR A 66 1.36 -7.89 1.67
N VAL A 67 0.46 -7.71 0.69
CA VAL A 67 -0.20 -8.83 0.00
C VAL A 67 0.83 -9.73 -0.68
N ASN A 68 1.84 -9.15 -1.35
CA ASN A 68 2.92 -9.92 -1.95
C ASN A 68 3.75 -10.70 -0.93
N GLU A 69 4.05 -10.12 0.24
CA GLU A 69 4.74 -10.80 1.33
C GLU A 69 3.92 -11.98 1.88
N GLU A 70 2.60 -11.82 2.03
CA GLU A 70 1.73 -12.92 2.46
C GLU A 70 1.63 -14.03 1.41
N LEU A 71 1.59 -13.68 0.11
CA LEU A 71 1.62 -14.67 -0.97
C LEU A 71 2.95 -15.46 -0.98
N LEU A 72 4.08 -14.79 -0.76
CA LEU A 72 5.38 -15.46 -0.64
C LEU A 72 5.44 -16.39 0.59
N LYS A 73 4.83 -16.01 1.72
CA LYS A 73 4.71 -16.88 2.90
C LYS A 73 3.91 -18.13 2.58
N ILE A 74 2.76 -17.98 1.89
CA ILE A 74 1.93 -19.11 1.47
C ILE A 74 2.73 -20.04 0.55
N HIS A 75 3.41 -19.47 -0.45
CA HIS A 75 4.25 -20.21 -1.39
C HIS A 75 5.31 -21.04 -0.66
N SER A 76 6.13 -20.41 0.19
CA SER A 76 7.19 -21.08 0.97
C SER A 76 6.68 -22.12 1.99
N GLY A 77 5.41 -22.04 2.38
CA GLY A 77 4.79 -22.96 3.34
C GLY A 77 4.22 -24.22 2.70
N HIS A 78 4.11 -24.25 1.36
CA HIS A 78 3.48 -25.33 0.60
C HIS A 78 4.33 -25.75 -0.61
N ASP A 79 5.65 -25.76 -0.43
CA ASP A 79 6.63 -26.20 -1.46
C ASP A 79 6.41 -27.65 -1.92
N ASP A 80 5.63 -28.45 -1.19
CA ASP A 80 5.26 -29.81 -1.51
C ASP A 80 4.04 -29.92 -2.46
N ASP A 81 3.28 -28.84 -2.65
CA ASP A 81 2.17 -28.76 -3.61
C ASP A 81 2.60 -28.01 -4.88
N ALA A 82 3.01 -28.80 -5.88
CA ALA A 82 3.44 -28.28 -7.18
C ALA A 82 2.33 -27.54 -7.95
N HIS A 83 1.06 -27.89 -7.74
CA HIS A 83 -0.05 -27.21 -8.41
C HIS A 83 -0.32 -25.86 -7.78
N LEU A 84 -0.35 -25.80 -6.44
CA LEU A 84 -0.50 -24.53 -5.72
C LEU A 84 0.66 -23.58 -6.03
N SER A 85 1.90 -24.08 -6.03
CA SER A 85 3.08 -23.28 -6.37
C SER A 85 2.97 -22.67 -7.77
N HIS A 86 2.59 -23.47 -8.77
CA HIS A 86 2.40 -22.98 -10.14
C HIS A 86 1.33 -21.87 -10.24
N VAL A 87 0.19 -22.04 -9.55
CA VAL A 87 -0.86 -21.02 -9.51
C VAL A 87 -0.36 -19.73 -8.85
N LEU A 88 0.33 -19.83 -7.73
CA LEU A 88 0.86 -18.66 -7.02
C LEU A 88 1.89 -17.91 -7.86
N GLU A 89 2.81 -18.61 -8.51
CA GLU A 89 3.84 -18.00 -9.36
C GLU A 89 3.23 -17.30 -10.57
N HIS A 90 2.39 -17.99 -11.34
CA HIS A 90 1.89 -17.51 -12.62
C HIS A 90 0.75 -16.49 -12.50
N ASP A 91 -0.21 -16.73 -11.60
CA ASP A 91 -1.44 -15.93 -11.54
C ASP A 91 -1.36 -14.79 -10.53
N PHE A 92 -0.45 -14.83 -9.56
CA PHE A 92 -0.42 -13.85 -8.46
C PHE A 92 0.92 -13.14 -8.32
N LEU A 93 2.03 -13.86 -8.14
CA LEU A 93 3.33 -13.24 -7.80
C LEU A 93 3.85 -12.34 -8.94
N ASP A 94 3.73 -12.76 -10.19
CA ASP A 94 4.07 -11.93 -11.35
C ASP A 94 3.18 -10.67 -11.45
N GLU A 95 1.89 -10.79 -11.18
CA GLU A 95 0.96 -9.65 -11.16
C GLU A 95 1.30 -8.67 -10.03
N GLN A 96 1.55 -9.17 -8.81
CA GLN A 96 1.90 -8.33 -7.67
C GLN A 96 3.17 -7.52 -7.91
N VAL A 97 4.21 -8.11 -8.50
CA VAL A 97 5.47 -7.39 -8.80
C VAL A 97 5.21 -6.28 -9.82
N ASN A 98 4.40 -6.55 -10.84
CA ASN A 98 4.03 -5.55 -11.85
C ASN A 98 3.19 -4.42 -11.24
N ALA A 99 2.20 -4.76 -10.40
CA ALA A 99 1.35 -3.78 -9.70
C ALA A 99 2.16 -2.87 -8.77
N ILE A 100 3.07 -3.44 -7.95
CA ILE A 100 3.97 -2.68 -7.08
C ILE A 100 4.82 -1.70 -7.89
N LYS A 101 5.32 -2.13 -9.06
CA LYS A 101 6.12 -1.27 -9.94
C LYS A 101 5.29 -0.12 -10.51
N GLU A 102 4.09 -0.43 -11.02
CA GLU A 102 3.19 0.58 -11.60
C GLU A 102 2.81 1.63 -10.56
N ILE A 103 2.43 1.21 -9.35
CA ILE A 103 2.09 2.13 -8.26
C ILE A 103 3.30 3.00 -7.87
N GLY A 104 4.50 2.42 -7.80
CA GLY A 104 5.74 3.17 -7.54
C GLY A 104 6.02 4.25 -8.60
N ASP A 105 5.73 3.95 -9.88
CA ASP A 105 5.84 4.93 -10.96
C ASP A 105 4.78 6.03 -10.85
N LYS A 106 3.53 5.68 -10.53
CA LYS A 106 2.44 6.64 -10.30
C LYS A 106 2.76 7.59 -9.14
N ILE A 107 3.28 7.08 -8.01
CA ILE A 107 3.76 7.90 -6.90
C ILE A 107 4.84 8.88 -7.37
N SER A 108 5.82 8.40 -8.15
CA SER A 108 6.90 9.23 -8.67
C SER A 108 6.40 10.30 -9.66
N GLN A 109 5.35 10.01 -10.42
CA GLN A 109 4.68 10.99 -11.29
C GLN A 109 3.90 12.04 -10.49
N LEU A 110 3.10 11.61 -9.51
CA LEU A 110 2.35 12.49 -8.61
C LEU A 110 3.27 13.43 -7.82
N LYS A 111 4.39 12.93 -7.28
CA LYS A 111 5.41 13.75 -6.60
C LYS A 111 6.00 14.83 -7.51
N ARG A 112 6.19 14.53 -8.80
CA ARG A 112 6.69 15.49 -9.80
C ARG A 112 5.63 16.48 -10.25
N ALA A 113 4.37 16.05 -10.37
CA ALA A 113 3.27 16.89 -10.80
C ALA A 113 2.88 17.95 -9.75
N GLY A 114 3.01 17.61 -8.47
CA GLY A 114 2.65 18.49 -7.35
C GLY A 114 1.14 18.54 -7.08
N LYS A 115 0.75 19.19 -5.98
CA LYS A 115 -0.64 19.23 -5.49
C LYS A 115 -1.53 20.12 -6.37
N GLY A 116 -2.84 19.81 -6.43
CA GLY A 116 -3.84 20.63 -7.11
C GLY A 116 -3.87 20.40 -8.61
N LEU A 117 -3.33 21.33 -9.42
CA LEU A 117 -3.37 21.20 -10.88
C LEU A 117 -2.59 19.99 -11.40
N GLY A 118 -1.46 19.67 -10.76
CA GLY A 118 -0.65 18.50 -11.12
C GLY A 118 -1.41 17.18 -10.93
N GLU A 119 -2.12 17.07 -9.81
CA GLU A 119 -2.98 15.93 -9.49
C GLU A 119 -4.16 15.79 -10.47
N TYR A 120 -4.82 16.91 -10.82
CA TYR A 120 -5.88 16.90 -11.84
C TYR A 120 -5.37 16.44 -13.22
N LEU A 121 -4.20 16.94 -13.65
CA LEU A 121 -3.61 16.54 -14.94
C LEU A 121 -3.12 15.09 -14.94
N PHE A 122 -2.75 14.57 -13.78
CA PHE A 122 -2.40 13.17 -13.60
C PHE A 122 -3.65 12.28 -13.68
N ASP A 123 -4.73 12.67 -12.99
CA ASP A 123 -6.03 11.96 -13.02
C ASP A 123 -6.62 11.88 -14.44
N GLN A 124 -6.49 12.95 -15.24
CA GLN A 124 -6.94 12.93 -16.64
C GLN A 124 -6.18 11.93 -17.52
N LYS A 125 -4.95 11.55 -17.13
CA LYS A 125 -4.06 10.67 -17.90
C LYS A 125 -3.98 9.25 -17.32
N LEU A 126 -4.80 8.94 -16.32
CA LEU A 126 -4.76 7.68 -15.60
C LEU A 126 -5.19 6.49 -16.47
#